data_AF-A0A3M1H7Q4-F1
#
_entry.id   AF-A0A3M1H7Q4-F1
#
_cell.length_a   1.000
_cell.length_b   1.000
_cell.length_c   1.000
_cell.angle_alpha   90.00
_cell.angle_beta   90.00
_cell.angle_gamma   90.00
#
_symmetry.space_group_name_H-M   'P 1'
#
loop_
_entity.id
_entity.type
_entity.pdbx_description
1 polymer ?
#
loop_
_entity_poly.entity_id
_entity_poly.type
_entity_poly.pdbx_seq_one_letter_code
_entity_poly.pdbx_strand_id
1 'polypeptide(L)'
;MPTTFPMRRGALIAAAASALLLGTVLRAAERAPERPELEALTSPHEARGELDALCRALLDVVIKRPASRAASLAWIQLEQRLVDSSAEVRRLARQRLQALAPDTAFAGAADRDRALANRDRALALLAHLEAQAGAYEQAQALQDRRGLVRRWLVVGPFGVSPNGDHERVFPPERLGADTPLDLARGFDERGRSRRWRPAEIAGIEDRLVPAGFLEPTNGSAYLLTHLRWRSDRRAQLRITSGASLRLWCNGVRALEVDRARAWGPRTYTVDLVPEGGWQRLLLKVSPANAAVTVTIAGVQGSPRLEITERPALATAPGGRARLLPARAALPERPDGNDADALFATGVEWFAAGAIPDAVGLLSDALERRPGDPWIRLWLARALSRTPHLGAQRRRSEAERHWQTLQQQAPDLYPVRLHTALALKDEGKPVEAFRALAALARDVPDAIAPLREAVSLAVAHRWWREAQDMLARWRARRPASAAALVAAARVAEQRGNPHDAMALLTTAWRHDRSDRANALALLRLALAAGDTGRAQTLLASCERAWPGALEFRYQRARLALAQGDLETSCTAWEEAAERGGGMVEPWLQ
;
A
#
# COMPACT_ATOMS: atom_id res chain seq x y z
N MET A 1 19.57 -47.08 49.36
CA MET A 1 20.30 -46.98 48.08
C MET A 1 19.75 -45.79 47.29
N PRO A 2 20.53 -44.73 47.02
CA PRO A 2 20.09 -43.64 46.17
C PRO A 2 20.56 -43.88 44.72
N THR A 3 19.62 -43.87 43.78
CA THR A 3 19.87 -43.92 42.34
C THR A 3 20.08 -42.51 41.80
N THR A 4 21.35 -42.15 41.56
CA THR A 4 21.74 -40.91 40.88
C THR A 4 21.51 -41.06 39.37
N PHE A 5 20.57 -40.31 38.81
CA PHE A 5 20.36 -40.19 37.36
C PHE A 5 21.36 -39.21 36.74
N PRO A 6 22.17 -39.62 35.74
CA PRO A 6 23.04 -38.71 35.01
C PRO A 6 22.27 -38.03 33.88
N MET A 7 21.56 -36.95 34.20
CA MET A 7 21.13 -35.98 33.18
C MET A 7 21.74 -34.64 33.54
N ARG A 8 22.56 -34.06 32.64
CA ARG A 8 22.73 -32.60 32.41
C ARG A 8 23.97 -32.15 31.62
N ARG A 9 24.83 -33.03 31.09
CA ARG A 9 25.97 -32.55 30.26
C ARG A 9 25.59 -32.12 28.84
N GLY A 10 24.67 -32.82 28.18
CA GLY A 10 24.27 -32.50 26.79
C GLY A 10 23.52 -31.17 26.63
N ALA A 11 22.58 -30.87 27.53
CA ALA A 11 21.78 -29.65 27.47
C ALA A 11 22.62 -28.37 27.71
N LEU A 12 23.64 -28.45 28.58
CA LEU A 12 24.56 -27.35 28.85
C LEU A 12 25.46 -27.04 27.65
N ILE A 13 25.94 -28.07 26.93
CA ILE A 13 26.78 -27.88 25.73
C ILE A 13 25.96 -27.27 24.59
N ALA A 14 24.72 -27.72 24.37
CA ALA A 14 23.83 -27.16 23.35
C ALA A 14 23.47 -25.68 23.64
N ALA A 15 23.16 -25.34 24.89
CA ALA A 15 22.90 -23.96 25.29
C ALA A 15 24.12 -23.05 25.12
N ALA A 16 25.32 -23.54 25.44
CA ALA A 16 26.57 -22.80 25.26
C ALA A 16 26.90 -22.57 23.77
N ALA A 17 26.66 -23.57 22.90
CA ALA A 17 26.87 -23.44 21.45
C ALA A 17 25.90 -22.44 20.81
N SER A 18 24.62 -22.46 21.21
CA SER A 18 23.63 -21.47 20.76
C SER A 18 23.97 -20.05 21.23
N ALA A 19 24.43 -19.89 22.48
CA ALA A 19 24.86 -18.59 22.99
C ALA A 19 26.12 -18.06 22.27
N LEU A 20 27.06 -18.94 21.90
CA LEU A 20 28.24 -18.58 21.10
C LEU A 20 27.89 -18.16 19.67
N LEU A 21 26.96 -18.87 19.01
CA LEU A 21 26.45 -18.51 17.68
C LEU A 21 25.68 -17.19 17.70
N LEU A 22 24.85 -16.96 18.73
CA LEU A 22 24.17 -15.67 18.90
C LEU A 22 25.18 -14.55 19.15
N GLY A 23 26.21 -14.82 19.97
CA GLY A 23 27.29 -13.89 20.26
C GLY A 23 28.16 -13.52 19.06
N THR A 24 28.44 -14.46 18.14
CA THR A 24 29.17 -14.17 16.91
C THR A 24 28.33 -13.39 15.90
N VAL A 25 27.03 -13.69 15.78
CA VAL A 25 26.10 -12.90 14.95
C VAL A 25 25.95 -11.48 15.50
N LEU A 26 25.86 -11.32 16.83
CA LEU A 26 25.76 -10.01 17.48
C LEU A 26 27.07 -9.20 17.38
N ARG A 27 28.25 -9.82 17.58
CA ARG A 27 29.54 -9.13 17.43
C ARG A 27 29.85 -8.76 15.98
N ALA A 28 29.41 -9.56 15.00
CA ALA A 28 29.50 -9.19 13.59
C ALA A 28 28.62 -7.95 13.27
N ALA A 29 27.53 -7.75 14.01
CA ALA A 29 26.64 -6.59 13.85
C ALA A 29 27.17 -5.29 14.51
N GLU A 30 28.16 -5.36 15.41
CA GLU A 30 28.71 -4.18 16.11
C GLU A 30 29.81 -3.43 15.33
N ARG A 31 30.38 -4.02 14.28
CA ARG A 31 31.27 -3.27 13.36
C ARG A 31 30.39 -2.46 12.41
N ALA A 32 30.63 -1.13 12.34
CA ALA A 32 29.95 -0.26 11.39
C ALA A 32 30.04 -0.89 9.98
N PRO A 33 28.92 -1.31 9.38
CA PRO A 33 28.98 -2.12 8.19
C PRO A 33 29.53 -1.29 7.03
N GLU A 34 30.50 -1.86 6.32
CA GLU A 34 30.95 -1.34 5.02
C GLU A 34 29.81 -1.32 3.98
N ARG A 35 28.66 -1.95 4.30
CA ARG A 35 27.51 -2.18 3.43
C ARG A 35 26.19 -1.76 4.10
N PRO A 36 25.83 -0.46 4.09
CA PRO A 36 24.60 0.06 4.70
C PRO A 36 23.30 -0.55 4.12
N GLU A 37 23.36 -1.09 2.90
CA GLU A 37 22.24 -1.78 2.25
C GLU A 37 21.83 -3.03 3.02
N LEU A 38 22.81 -3.78 3.52
CA LEU A 38 22.56 -5.02 4.27
C LEU A 38 22.00 -4.72 5.65
N GLU A 39 22.47 -3.66 6.30
CA GLU A 39 21.94 -3.23 7.61
C GLU A 39 20.44 -2.95 7.56
N ALA A 40 19.96 -2.36 6.46
CA ALA A 40 18.54 -2.13 6.22
C ALA A 40 17.73 -3.43 6.03
N LEU A 41 18.38 -4.52 5.62
CA LEU A 41 17.76 -5.81 5.31
C LEU A 41 17.90 -6.85 6.42
N THR A 42 18.96 -6.78 7.22
CA THR A 42 19.36 -7.79 8.21
C THR A 42 19.46 -7.18 9.60
N SER A 43 18.48 -6.36 9.98
CA SER A 43 18.55 -5.61 11.23
C SER A 43 18.45 -6.53 12.46
N PRO A 44 19.38 -6.40 13.43
CA PRO A 44 19.27 -7.08 14.72
C PRO A 44 17.97 -6.74 15.48
N HIS A 45 17.43 -5.54 15.27
CA HIS A 45 16.15 -5.14 15.83
C HIS A 45 14.99 -5.94 15.25
N GLU A 46 15.00 -6.26 13.94
CA GLU A 46 13.99 -7.13 13.36
C GLU A 46 14.11 -8.57 13.88
N ALA A 47 15.34 -9.08 14.04
CA ALA A 47 15.59 -10.41 14.61
C ALA A 47 14.95 -10.57 16.00
N ARG A 48 15.09 -9.54 16.85
CA ARG A 48 14.53 -9.52 18.21
C ARG A 48 13.08 -9.04 18.28
N GLY A 49 12.52 -8.54 17.18
CA GLY A 49 11.17 -7.97 17.11
C GLY A 49 11.01 -6.60 17.81
N GLU A 50 12.10 -5.84 17.95
CA GLU A 50 12.15 -4.47 18.47
C GLU A 50 11.73 -3.47 17.37
N LEU A 51 10.44 -3.48 17.00
CA LEU A 51 9.95 -2.77 15.81
C LEU A 51 10.16 -1.25 15.87
N ASP A 52 10.05 -0.63 17.05
CA ASP A 52 10.26 0.81 17.21
C ASP A 52 11.73 1.18 17.00
N ALA A 53 12.66 0.39 17.54
CA ALA A 53 14.09 0.59 17.34
C ALA A 53 14.48 0.37 15.86
N LEU A 54 13.91 -0.67 15.23
CA LEU A 54 14.04 -0.90 13.79
C LEU A 54 13.61 0.34 12.99
N CYS A 55 12.41 0.87 13.24
CA CYS A 55 11.91 2.04 12.51
C CYS A 55 12.82 3.27 12.67
N ARG A 56 13.38 3.51 13.86
CA ARG A 56 14.34 4.60 14.10
C ARG A 56 15.63 4.40 13.30
N ALA A 57 16.20 3.20 13.31
CA ALA A 57 17.40 2.88 12.54
C ALA A 57 17.17 3.07 11.03
N LEU A 58 16.03 2.59 10.50
CA LEU A 58 15.67 2.76 9.09
C LEU A 58 15.45 4.24 8.72
N LEU A 59 14.80 5.01 9.60
CA LEU A 59 14.66 6.47 9.40
C LEU A 59 16.01 7.16 9.35
N ASP A 60 16.97 6.79 10.19
CA ASP A 60 18.31 7.38 10.18
C ASP A 60 19.04 7.09 8.85
N VAL A 61 18.91 5.87 8.30
CA VAL A 61 19.45 5.53 6.98
C VAL A 61 18.83 6.42 5.89
N VAL A 62 17.50 6.54 5.89
CA VAL A 62 16.74 7.37 4.95
C VAL A 62 17.17 8.84 5.01
N ILE A 63 17.33 9.40 6.21
CA ILE A 63 17.64 10.83 6.39
C ILE A 63 19.09 11.13 6.04
N LYS A 64 20.04 10.26 6.42
CA LYS A 64 21.47 10.49 6.17
C LYS A 64 21.84 10.31 4.69
N ARG A 65 21.15 9.41 3.98
CA ARG A 65 21.50 9.02 2.60
C ARG A 65 20.26 8.89 1.70
N PRO A 66 19.44 9.95 1.55
CA PRO A 66 18.09 9.85 0.98
C PRO A 66 18.03 9.37 -0.47
N ALA A 67 19.07 9.61 -1.25
CA ALA A 67 19.18 9.15 -2.64
C ALA A 67 19.87 7.78 -2.80
N SER A 68 20.35 7.17 -1.72
CA SER A 68 21.11 5.92 -1.78
C SER A 68 20.23 4.68 -1.96
N ARG A 69 20.87 3.58 -2.33
CA ARG A 69 20.26 2.25 -2.36
C ARG A 69 19.83 1.77 -0.98
N ALA A 70 20.66 1.98 0.04
CA ALA A 70 20.30 1.68 1.42
C ALA A 70 19.00 2.37 1.85
N ALA A 71 18.80 3.64 1.46
CA ALA A 71 17.53 4.34 1.72
C ALA A 71 16.35 3.69 0.99
N SER A 72 16.51 3.25 -0.26
CA SER A 72 15.45 2.54 -0.99
C SER A 72 15.02 1.24 -0.28
N LEU A 73 15.99 0.47 0.22
CA LEU A 73 15.72 -0.74 1.00
C LEU A 73 15.08 -0.42 2.36
N ALA A 74 15.57 0.63 3.02
CA ALA A 74 15.02 1.08 4.30
C ALA A 74 13.56 1.55 4.16
N TRP A 75 13.21 2.21 3.05
CA TRP A 75 11.84 2.60 2.74
C TRP A 75 10.89 1.39 2.63
N ILE A 76 11.32 0.33 1.93
CA ILE A 76 10.51 -0.89 1.76
C ILE A 76 10.10 -1.49 3.11
N GLN A 77 11.03 -1.48 4.07
CA GLN A 77 10.79 -1.98 5.41
C GLN A 77 9.98 -0.98 6.26
N LEU A 78 10.31 0.32 6.19
CA LEU A 78 9.65 1.36 6.98
C LEU A 78 8.16 1.48 6.67
N GLU A 79 7.77 1.46 5.38
CA GLU A 79 6.36 1.54 4.96
C GLU A 79 5.50 0.43 5.59
N GLN A 80 6.05 -0.77 5.75
CA GLN A 80 5.34 -1.92 6.31
C GLN A 80 5.26 -1.89 7.84
N ARG A 81 6.23 -1.26 8.51
CA ARG A 81 6.39 -1.34 9.98
C ARG A 81 5.93 -0.09 10.71
N LEU A 82 5.96 1.07 10.07
CA LEU A 82 5.62 2.32 10.73
C LEU A 82 4.16 2.35 11.22
N VAL A 83 3.25 1.68 10.50
CA VAL A 83 1.84 1.51 10.91
C VAL A 83 1.72 0.83 12.28
N ASP A 84 2.58 -0.14 12.57
CA ASP A 84 2.58 -0.92 13.82
C ASP A 84 3.46 -0.30 14.93
N SER A 85 4.19 0.79 14.63
CA SER A 85 5.08 1.46 15.57
C SER A 85 4.34 2.27 16.65
N SER A 86 5.07 2.77 17.65
CA SER A 86 4.50 3.70 18.64
C SER A 86 4.15 5.08 18.04
N ALA A 87 3.26 5.80 18.72
CA ALA A 87 2.94 7.18 18.36
C ALA A 87 4.17 8.11 18.43
N GLU A 88 5.13 7.81 19.32
CA GLU A 88 6.38 8.55 19.41
C GLU A 88 7.24 8.36 18.16
N VAL A 89 7.40 7.13 17.68
CA VAL A 89 8.14 6.83 16.45
C VAL A 89 7.47 7.46 15.23
N ARG A 90 6.13 7.41 15.14
CA ARG A 90 5.41 8.11 14.06
C ARG A 90 5.60 9.63 14.09
N ARG A 91 5.57 10.24 15.28
CA ARG A 91 5.85 11.67 15.46
C ARG A 91 7.28 12.01 15.04
N LEU A 92 8.26 11.20 15.44
CA LEU A 92 9.65 11.35 15.02
C LEU A 92 9.79 11.22 13.49
N ALA A 93 9.15 10.21 12.88
CA ALA A 93 9.12 10.03 11.44
C ALA A 93 8.58 11.28 10.73
N ARG A 94 7.43 11.80 11.17
CA ARG A 94 6.83 13.03 10.64
C ARG A 94 7.80 14.20 10.69
N GLN A 95 8.39 14.47 11.86
CA GLN A 95 9.36 15.57 12.03
C GLN A 95 10.58 15.43 11.11
N ARG A 96 11.18 14.23 11.05
CA ARG A 96 12.37 13.97 10.23
C ARG A 96 12.07 14.06 8.74
N LEU A 97 10.93 13.54 8.30
CA LEU A 97 10.52 13.57 6.89
C LEU A 97 10.11 14.97 6.42
N GLN A 98 9.54 15.80 7.29
CA GLN A 98 9.32 17.22 6.98
C GLN A 98 10.63 17.94 6.64
N ALA A 99 11.72 17.63 7.35
CA ALA A 99 13.05 18.19 7.07
C ALA A 99 13.66 17.64 5.76
N LEU A 100 13.30 16.41 5.36
CA LEU A 100 13.76 15.79 4.12
C LEU A 100 12.92 16.20 2.89
N ALA A 101 11.69 16.66 3.10
CA ALA A 101 10.75 16.96 2.04
C ALA A 101 11.21 18.01 1.00
N PRO A 102 12.09 19.00 1.29
CA PRO A 102 12.58 19.92 0.26
C PRO A 102 13.27 19.19 -0.90
N ASP A 103 13.04 19.64 -2.14
CA ASP A 103 13.58 19.01 -3.35
C ASP A 103 15.12 18.98 -3.39
N THR A 104 15.77 19.86 -2.62
CA THR A 104 17.23 19.97 -2.51
C THR A 104 17.87 18.74 -1.89
N ALA A 105 17.17 17.99 -1.02
CA ALA A 105 17.73 16.80 -0.37
C ALA A 105 18.01 15.64 -1.34
N PHE A 106 17.39 15.67 -2.52
CA PHE A 106 17.54 14.66 -3.57
C PHE A 106 18.28 15.18 -4.80
N ALA A 107 18.69 16.46 -4.80
CA ALA A 107 19.39 17.07 -5.91
C ALA A 107 20.84 16.54 -6.01
N GLY A 108 21.35 16.40 -7.25
CA GLY A 108 22.74 15.99 -7.50
C GLY A 108 23.05 14.52 -7.29
N ALA A 109 22.05 13.67 -7.03
CA ALA A 109 22.24 12.23 -6.93
C ALA A 109 22.72 11.62 -8.27
N ALA A 110 23.72 10.73 -8.19
CA ALA A 110 24.21 9.99 -9.35
C ALA A 110 23.12 9.10 -9.98
N ASP A 111 22.39 8.36 -9.15
CA ASP A 111 21.20 7.61 -9.54
C ASP A 111 19.94 8.47 -9.33
N ARG A 112 19.62 9.21 -10.37
CA ARG A 112 18.52 10.17 -10.40
C ARG A 112 17.14 9.51 -10.27
N ASP A 113 16.92 8.38 -10.93
CA ASP A 113 15.61 7.70 -10.90
C ASP A 113 15.31 7.16 -9.50
N ARG A 114 16.34 6.62 -8.83
CA ARG A 114 16.23 6.20 -7.43
C ARG A 114 15.96 7.37 -6.49
N ALA A 115 16.66 8.50 -6.67
CA ALA A 115 16.43 9.68 -5.85
C ALA A 115 14.99 10.20 -6.00
N LEU A 116 14.44 10.21 -7.22
CA LEU A 116 13.05 10.56 -7.47
C LEU A 116 12.07 9.57 -6.83
N ALA A 117 12.35 8.27 -6.93
CA ALA A 117 11.52 7.24 -6.28
C ALA A 117 11.52 7.37 -4.76
N ASN A 118 12.68 7.62 -4.14
CA ASN A 118 12.79 7.81 -2.70
C ASN A 118 12.12 9.12 -2.24
N ARG A 119 12.22 10.21 -3.03
CA ARG A 119 11.47 11.45 -2.77
C ARG A 119 9.97 11.21 -2.78
N ASP A 120 9.46 10.48 -3.77
CA ASP A 120 8.03 10.18 -3.84
C ASP A 120 7.56 9.37 -2.62
N ARG A 121 8.32 8.34 -2.20
CA ARG A 121 8.01 7.57 -0.98
C ARG A 121 8.01 8.44 0.26
N ALA A 122 8.98 9.34 0.40
CA ALA A 122 9.05 10.28 1.51
C ALA A 122 7.81 11.18 1.58
N LEU A 123 7.41 11.76 0.45
CA LEU A 123 6.22 12.60 0.37
C LEU A 123 4.94 11.80 0.60
N ALA A 124 4.83 10.59 0.08
CA ALA A 124 3.69 9.70 0.28
C ALA A 124 3.51 9.34 1.76
N LEU A 125 4.59 8.92 2.41
CA LEU A 125 4.54 8.55 3.82
C LEU A 125 4.27 9.77 4.71
N LEU A 126 4.88 10.92 4.40
CA LEU A 126 4.60 12.15 5.14
C LEU A 126 3.14 12.58 4.95
N ALA A 127 2.59 12.52 3.74
CA ALA A 127 1.17 12.82 3.50
C ALA A 127 0.25 11.90 4.32
N HIS A 128 0.57 10.61 4.41
CA HIS A 128 -0.15 9.68 5.28
C HIS A 128 -0.06 10.08 6.75
N LEU A 129 1.12 10.41 7.27
CA LEU A 129 1.31 10.84 8.66
C LEU A 129 0.59 12.17 8.98
N GLU A 130 0.57 13.12 8.04
CA GLU A 130 -0.21 14.36 8.16
C GLU A 130 -1.71 14.06 8.20
N ALA A 131 -2.20 13.18 7.33
CA ALA A 131 -3.59 12.75 7.31
C ALA A 131 -4.00 12.06 8.62
N GLN A 132 -3.14 11.19 9.17
CA GLN A 132 -3.36 10.56 10.48
C GLN A 132 -3.53 11.60 11.60
N ALA A 133 -2.77 12.70 11.53
CA ALA A 133 -2.86 13.82 12.46
C ALA A 133 -4.06 14.77 12.20
N GLY A 134 -4.86 14.52 11.15
CA GLY A 134 -5.96 15.39 10.74
C GLY A 134 -5.54 16.65 9.97
N ALA A 135 -4.28 16.74 9.58
CA ALA A 135 -3.69 17.83 8.82
C ALA A 135 -3.96 17.61 7.31
N TYR A 136 -5.25 17.54 6.92
CA TYR A 136 -5.66 17.10 5.58
C TYR A 136 -5.21 18.03 4.46
N GLU A 137 -5.20 19.34 4.70
CA GLU A 137 -4.71 20.33 3.73
C GLU A 137 -3.21 20.16 3.48
N GLN A 138 -2.43 19.90 4.54
CA GLN A 138 -1.00 19.62 4.42
C GLN A 138 -0.75 18.29 3.71
N ALA A 139 -1.52 17.25 4.05
CA ALA A 139 -1.47 15.95 3.37
C ALA A 139 -1.77 16.09 1.87
N GLN A 140 -2.82 16.82 1.51
CA GLN A 140 -3.20 17.12 0.13
C GLN A 140 -2.08 17.88 -0.60
N ALA A 141 -1.54 18.94 0.01
CA ALA A 141 -0.43 19.70 -0.57
C ALA A 141 0.81 18.84 -0.82
N LEU A 142 1.09 17.87 0.05
CA LEU A 142 2.18 16.89 -0.16
C LEU A 142 1.87 15.94 -1.32
N GLN A 143 0.63 15.48 -1.47
CA GLN A 143 0.21 14.69 -2.64
C GLN A 143 0.36 15.49 -3.94
N ASP A 144 0.00 16.78 -3.93
CA ASP A 144 0.16 17.66 -5.10
C ASP A 144 1.65 17.85 -5.45
N ARG A 145 2.53 17.96 -4.45
CA ARG A 145 3.99 18.03 -4.64
C ARG A 145 4.59 16.75 -5.25
N ARG A 146 3.96 15.59 -5.06
CA ARG A 146 4.33 14.34 -5.75
C ARG A 146 4.05 14.38 -7.26
N GLY A 147 3.27 15.36 -7.72
CA GLY A 147 2.82 15.43 -9.11
C GLY A 147 1.75 14.37 -9.41
N LEU A 148 0.93 14.01 -8.43
CA LEU A 148 -0.16 13.05 -8.60
C LEU A 148 -1.18 13.58 -9.62
N VAL A 149 -1.51 12.78 -10.63
CA VAL A 149 -2.60 13.08 -11.56
C VAL A 149 -3.91 12.67 -10.90
N ARG A 150 -4.63 13.67 -10.38
CA ARG A 150 -5.84 13.43 -9.57
C ARG A 150 -7.12 13.36 -10.38
N ARG A 151 -7.21 14.14 -11.45
CA ARG A 151 -8.43 14.35 -12.22
C ARG A 151 -8.40 13.59 -13.53
N TRP A 152 -9.44 12.82 -13.74
CA TRP A 152 -9.62 11.92 -14.85
C TRP A 152 -11.04 12.02 -15.38
N LEU A 153 -11.19 11.68 -16.65
CA LEU A 153 -12.44 11.19 -17.20
C LEU A 153 -12.33 9.68 -17.28
N VAL A 154 -13.36 8.96 -16.86
CA VAL A 154 -13.41 7.50 -16.90
C VAL A 154 -14.54 7.03 -17.79
N VAL A 155 -14.31 5.98 -18.57
CA VAL A 155 -15.37 5.32 -19.34
C VAL A 155 -15.16 3.81 -19.36
N GLY A 156 -16.27 3.07 -19.29
CA GLY A 156 -16.29 1.62 -19.28
C GLY A 156 -17.32 1.04 -18.29
N PRO A 157 -17.05 -0.16 -17.73
CA PRO A 157 -16.03 -1.07 -18.24
C PRO A 157 -16.43 -1.58 -19.64
N PHE A 158 -15.43 -2.02 -20.40
CA PHE A 158 -15.60 -2.67 -21.68
C PHE A 158 -15.20 -4.14 -21.57
N GLY A 159 -15.94 -5.02 -22.24
CA GLY A 159 -15.75 -6.45 -22.14
C GLY A 159 -16.19 -7.04 -20.79
N VAL A 160 -15.78 -8.30 -20.52
CA VAL A 160 -16.12 -9.06 -19.29
C VAL A 160 -14.93 -9.87 -18.76
N SER A 161 -13.97 -10.27 -19.59
CA SER A 161 -12.81 -11.08 -19.21
C SER A 161 -11.57 -10.19 -19.08
N PRO A 162 -11.06 -9.92 -17.87
CA PRO A 162 -9.90 -9.04 -17.67
C PRO A 162 -8.69 -9.41 -18.53
N ASN A 163 -8.45 -10.70 -18.72
CA ASN A 163 -7.31 -11.21 -19.48
C ASN A 163 -7.53 -11.09 -21.01
N GLY A 164 -8.73 -11.42 -21.50
CA GLY A 164 -9.04 -11.33 -22.94
C GLY A 164 -9.28 -9.92 -23.43
N ASP A 165 -9.82 -9.05 -22.56
CA ASP A 165 -10.19 -7.68 -22.92
C ASP A 165 -8.99 -6.74 -22.97
N HIS A 166 -7.87 -7.10 -22.33
CA HIS A 166 -6.67 -6.27 -22.39
C HIS A 166 -6.18 -6.10 -23.83
N GLU A 167 -6.19 -7.16 -24.63
CA GLU A 167 -5.77 -7.10 -26.02
C GLU A 167 -6.79 -6.49 -26.96
N ARG A 168 -8.07 -6.75 -26.70
CA ARG A 168 -9.19 -6.30 -27.52
C ARG A 168 -9.20 -4.78 -27.63
N VAL A 169 -9.19 -4.29 -28.87
CA VAL A 169 -9.25 -2.85 -29.17
C VAL A 169 -10.68 -2.35 -28.99
N PHE A 170 -10.90 -1.43 -28.04
CA PHE A 170 -12.20 -0.81 -27.81
C PHE A 170 -12.30 0.58 -28.43
N PRO A 171 -13.53 1.15 -28.59
CA PRO A 171 -13.72 2.44 -29.25
C PRO A 171 -12.84 3.59 -28.74
N PRO A 172 -12.58 3.77 -27.43
CA PRO A 172 -11.69 4.84 -26.96
C PRO A 172 -10.26 4.76 -27.50
N GLU A 173 -9.75 3.56 -27.85
CA GLU A 173 -8.41 3.38 -28.42
C GLU A 173 -8.30 3.93 -29.86
N ARG A 174 -9.44 4.11 -30.55
CA ARG A 174 -9.48 4.58 -31.95
C ARG A 174 -9.49 6.10 -32.07
N LEU A 175 -9.51 6.82 -30.95
CA LEU A 175 -9.45 8.28 -30.92
C LEU A 175 -8.01 8.72 -31.22
N GLY A 176 -7.74 8.98 -32.51
CA GLY A 176 -6.44 9.46 -32.98
C GLY A 176 -6.07 10.83 -32.37
N ALA A 177 -4.79 11.20 -32.42
CA ALA A 177 -4.26 12.45 -31.85
C ALA A 177 -5.08 13.69 -32.25
N ASP A 178 -5.49 13.71 -33.51
CA ASP A 178 -6.20 14.82 -34.16
C ASP A 178 -7.72 14.68 -34.11
N THR A 179 -8.26 13.58 -33.58
CA THR A 179 -9.71 13.39 -33.46
C THR A 179 -10.23 14.22 -32.28
N PRO A 180 -11.12 15.20 -32.53
CA PRO A 180 -11.78 15.93 -31.46
C PRO A 180 -12.55 14.96 -30.58
N LEU A 181 -12.43 15.13 -29.28
CA LEU A 181 -13.06 14.26 -28.32
C LEU A 181 -14.48 14.74 -28.04
N ASP A 182 -15.47 14.10 -28.66
CA ASP A 182 -16.85 14.31 -28.26
C ASP A 182 -17.13 13.60 -26.93
N LEU A 183 -17.14 14.36 -25.84
CA LEU A 183 -17.44 13.85 -24.49
C LEU A 183 -18.91 13.46 -24.31
N ALA A 184 -19.82 14.02 -25.12
CA ALA A 184 -21.23 13.68 -25.09
C ALA A 184 -21.52 12.37 -25.83
N ARG A 185 -20.66 12.01 -26.79
CA ARG A 185 -20.77 10.74 -27.51
C ARG A 185 -20.65 9.55 -26.57
N GLY A 186 -21.68 8.70 -26.62
CA GLY A 186 -21.64 7.37 -26.00
C GLY A 186 -20.90 6.35 -26.86
N PHE A 187 -20.34 5.33 -26.21
CA PHE A 187 -19.79 4.14 -26.84
C PHE A 187 -20.71 2.97 -26.57
N ASP A 188 -21.31 2.41 -27.61
CA ASP A 188 -22.19 1.26 -27.47
C ASP A 188 -21.37 -0.02 -27.32
N GLU A 189 -21.51 -0.67 -26.17
CA GLU A 189 -20.93 -2.00 -25.90
C GLU A 189 -22.03 -2.86 -25.28
N ARG A 190 -22.40 -3.95 -25.97
CA ARG A 190 -23.40 -4.93 -25.52
C ARG A 190 -24.76 -4.30 -25.17
N GLY A 191 -25.25 -3.40 -26.02
CA GLY A 191 -26.54 -2.73 -25.84
C GLY A 191 -26.57 -1.69 -24.72
N ARG A 192 -25.42 -1.35 -24.11
CA ARG A 192 -25.29 -0.26 -23.14
C ARG A 192 -24.41 0.84 -23.72
N SER A 193 -24.92 2.06 -23.72
CA SER A 193 -24.13 3.22 -24.11
C SER A 193 -23.28 3.69 -22.93
N ARG A 194 -21.95 3.76 -23.12
CA ARG A 194 -20.98 4.18 -22.12
C ARG A 194 -20.52 5.59 -22.41
N ARG A 195 -20.61 6.50 -21.44
CA ARG A 195 -20.15 7.89 -21.58
C ARG A 195 -19.01 8.18 -20.64
N TRP A 196 -18.18 9.17 -21.00
CA TRP A 196 -17.15 9.69 -20.12
C TRP A 196 -17.79 10.29 -18.86
N ARG A 197 -17.20 10.00 -17.71
CA ARG A 197 -17.62 10.53 -16.41
C ARG A 197 -16.42 11.15 -15.71
N PRO A 198 -16.58 12.27 -14.98
CA PRO A 198 -15.51 12.78 -14.14
C PRO A 198 -15.18 11.77 -13.03
N ALA A 199 -13.90 11.54 -12.82
CA ALA A 199 -13.35 10.72 -11.75
C ALA A 199 -12.18 11.47 -11.12
N GLU A 200 -12.22 11.67 -9.81
CA GLU A 200 -11.17 12.36 -9.08
C GLU A 200 -10.67 11.49 -7.94
N ILE A 201 -9.35 11.43 -7.77
CA ILE A 201 -8.75 10.88 -6.55
C ILE A 201 -9.13 11.83 -5.41
N ALA A 202 -9.88 11.34 -4.43
CA ALA A 202 -10.44 12.14 -3.35
C ALA A 202 -9.44 12.35 -2.20
N GLY A 203 -9.24 13.61 -1.80
CA GLY A 203 -8.49 13.99 -0.59
C GLY A 203 -7.14 13.29 -0.40
N ILE A 204 -6.98 12.58 0.70
CA ILE A 204 -5.68 11.99 1.07
C ILE A 204 -5.30 10.71 0.28
N GLU A 205 -6.18 10.21 -0.60
CA GLU A 205 -5.90 9.04 -1.42
C GLU A 205 -4.85 9.35 -2.50
N ASP A 206 -4.10 8.32 -2.89
CA ASP A 206 -3.04 8.44 -3.90
C ASP A 206 -3.22 7.49 -5.09
N ARG A 207 -4.39 6.86 -5.19
CA ARG A 207 -4.72 5.89 -6.21
C ARG A 207 -6.17 6.04 -6.66
N LEU A 208 -6.39 5.84 -7.94
CA LEU A 208 -7.72 5.77 -8.53
C LEU A 208 -8.12 4.31 -8.73
N VAL A 209 -9.34 3.94 -8.34
CA VAL A 209 -9.95 2.64 -8.69
C VAL A 209 -11.08 2.93 -9.68
N PRO A 210 -10.91 2.69 -10.99
CA PRO A 210 -11.89 3.05 -12.01
C PRO A 210 -13.29 2.46 -11.76
N ALA A 211 -13.36 1.23 -11.26
CA ALA A 211 -14.62 0.56 -10.93
C ALA A 211 -15.48 1.32 -9.91
N GLY A 212 -14.92 2.23 -9.10
CA GLY A 212 -15.70 3.08 -8.20
C GLY A 212 -16.60 4.10 -8.92
N PHE A 213 -16.47 4.25 -10.24
CA PHE A 213 -17.19 5.23 -11.07
C PHE A 213 -17.97 4.58 -12.22
N LEU A 214 -17.93 3.25 -12.32
CA LEU A 214 -18.40 2.49 -13.48
C LEU A 214 -19.29 1.32 -13.07
N GLU A 215 -20.23 0.96 -13.95
CA GLU A 215 -21.09 -0.22 -13.76
C GLU A 215 -21.25 -1.07 -15.02
N PRO A 216 -21.04 -2.40 -14.97
CA PRO A 216 -20.59 -3.17 -13.82
C PRO A 216 -19.14 -2.85 -13.44
N THR A 217 -18.57 -3.54 -12.44
CA THR A 217 -17.18 -3.31 -11.99
C THR A 217 -16.14 -4.16 -12.75
N ASN A 218 -16.59 -5.08 -13.61
CA ASN A 218 -15.74 -6.06 -14.32
C ASN A 218 -15.49 -5.64 -15.78
N GLY A 219 -14.29 -5.93 -16.29
CA GLY A 219 -13.86 -5.59 -17.66
C GLY A 219 -12.71 -4.58 -17.66
N SER A 220 -12.50 -3.86 -18.76
CA SER A 220 -11.45 -2.84 -18.92
C SER A 220 -12.00 -1.42 -18.78
N ALA A 221 -11.33 -0.56 -18.02
CA ALA A 221 -11.68 0.85 -17.93
C ALA A 221 -10.68 1.72 -18.70
N TYR A 222 -11.14 2.84 -19.24
CA TYR A 222 -10.30 3.88 -19.81
C TYR A 222 -10.33 5.11 -18.92
N LEU A 223 -9.14 5.66 -18.68
CA LEU A 223 -8.87 6.87 -17.95
C LEU A 223 -8.25 7.88 -18.90
N LEU A 224 -8.83 9.06 -18.98
CA LEU A 224 -8.39 10.13 -19.86
C LEU A 224 -8.10 11.37 -19.03
N THR A 225 -6.99 12.02 -19.29
CA THR A 225 -6.69 13.35 -18.72
C THR A 225 -5.94 14.21 -19.73
N HIS A 226 -5.92 15.51 -19.49
CA HIS A 226 -5.14 16.47 -20.26
C HIS A 226 -4.19 17.21 -19.34
N LEU A 227 -2.94 17.33 -19.76
CA LEU A 227 -1.87 17.98 -19.02
C LEU A 227 -1.34 19.13 -19.84
N ARG A 228 -1.26 20.34 -19.26
CA ARG A 228 -0.61 21.45 -19.95
C ARG A 228 0.85 21.52 -19.57
N TRP A 229 1.69 21.58 -20.59
CA TRP A 229 3.13 21.73 -20.47
C TRP A 229 3.56 23.15 -20.88
N ARG A 230 4.23 23.88 -19.98
CA ARG A 230 4.60 25.29 -20.20
C ARG A 230 5.89 25.49 -21.00
N SER A 231 6.74 24.48 -21.09
CA SER A 231 8.08 24.56 -21.70
C SER A 231 8.48 23.20 -22.23
N ASP A 232 9.33 23.09 -23.24
CA ASP A 232 9.93 21.87 -23.82
C ASP A 232 10.77 20.97 -22.87
N ARG A 233 10.62 21.15 -21.56
CA ARG A 233 11.34 20.40 -20.54
C ARG A 233 10.87 18.95 -20.49
N ARG A 234 11.84 18.05 -20.39
CA ARG A 234 11.62 16.62 -20.16
C ARG A 234 10.81 16.38 -18.88
N ALA A 235 9.91 15.40 -18.97
CA ALA A 235 9.09 14.92 -17.88
C ALA A 235 9.22 13.42 -17.73
N GLN A 236 8.94 12.93 -16.54
CA GLN A 236 8.87 11.50 -16.27
C GLN A 236 7.47 11.18 -15.74
N LEU A 237 6.69 10.42 -16.51
CA LEU A 237 5.47 9.80 -16.02
C LEU A 237 5.83 8.50 -15.32
N ARG A 238 5.33 8.32 -14.10
CA ARG A 238 5.48 7.08 -13.36
C ARG A 238 4.11 6.52 -13.03
N ILE A 239 3.86 5.30 -13.50
CA ILE A 239 2.58 4.62 -13.45
C ILE A 239 2.74 3.37 -12.59
N THR A 240 1.95 3.28 -11.53
CA THR A 240 1.95 2.12 -10.62
C THR A 240 0.60 1.43 -10.68
N SER A 241 0.60 0.14 -11.05
CA SER A 241 -0.59 -0.72 -11.03
C SER A 241 -0.22 -2.19 -10.88
N GLY A 242 -1.10 -2.95 -10.22
CA GLY A 242 -1.00 -4.41 -10.16
C GLY A 242 -1.62 -5.14 -11.35
N ALA A 243 -2.24 -4.41 -12.28
CA ALA A 243 -3.03 -4.94 -13.39
C ALA A 243 -2.38 -4.72 -14.75
N SER A 244 -2.99 -5.29 -15.80
CA SER A 244 -2.59 -5.00 -17.18
C SER A 244 -2.96 -3.57 -17.54
N LEU A 245 -2.08 -2.89 -18.28
CA LEU A 245 -2.26 -1.47 -18.62
C LEU A 245 -1.69 -1.12 -20.00
N ARG A 246 -2.34 -0.16 -20.66
CA ARG A 246 -1.83 0.48 -21.88
C ARG A 246 -1.92 1.98 -21.73
N LEU A 247 -0.84 2.70 -22.00
CA LEU A 247 -0.80 4.16 -22.01
C LEU A 247 -0.65 4.65 -23.43
N TRP A 248 -1.43 5.66 -23.79
CA TRP A 248 -1.24 6.47 -24.98
C TRP A 248 -1.02 7.92 -24.57
N CYS A 249 -0.11 8.60 -25.28
CA CYS A 249 0.12 10.03 -25.19
C CYS A 249 -0.12 10.63 -26.58
N ASN A 250 -1.12 11.51 -26.70
CA ASN A 250 -1.57 12.08 -27.97
C ASN A 250 -1.82 11.00 -29.04
N GLY A 251 -2.51 9.91 -28.68
CA GLY A 251 -2.81 8.80 -29.58
C GLY A 251 -1.64 7.86 -29.88
N VAL A 252 -0.40 8.19 -29.51
CA VAL A 252 0.76 7.31 -29.68
C VAL A 252 0.88 6.41 -28.44
N ARG A 253 0.93 5.09 -28.64
CA ARG A 253 1.10 4.12 -27.56
C ARG A 253 2.50 4.27 -26.95
N ALA A 254 2.54 4.56 -25.65
CA ALA A 254 3.74 4.83 -24.87
C ALA A 254 4.16 3.64 -24.00
N LEU A 255 3.21 2.85 -23.51
CA LEU A 255 3.44 1.71 -22.61
C LEU A 255 2.37 0.64 -22.85
N GLU A 256 2.77 -0.62 -22.79
CA GLU A 256 1.89 -1.78 -22.79
C GLU A 256 2.44 -2.83 -21.82
N VAL A 257 1.58 -3.30 -20.92
CA VAL A 257 1.91 -4.29 -19.91
C VAL A 257 0.75 -5.27 -19.84
N ASP A 258 0.98 -6.49 -20.30
CA ASP A 258 0.00 -7.57 -20.20
C ASP A 258 0.36 -8.51 -19.05
N ARG A 259 -0.30 -8.33 -17.90
CA ARG A 259 -0.13 -9.17 -16.71
C ARG A 259 -0.73 -10.55 -16.82
N ALA A 260 -1.61 -10.78 -17.79
CA ALA A 260 -2.13 -12.12 -18.05
C ALA A 260 -1.06 -13.02 -18.68
N ARG A 261 -0.12 -12.43 -19.42
CA ARG A 261 0.94 -13.14 -20.14
C ARG A 261 2.33 -12.98 -19.53
N ALA A 262 2.63 -11.82 -18.98
CA ALA A 262 3.95 -11.49 -18.45
C ALA A 262 3.84 -10.86 -17.06
N TRP A 263 4.48 -11.50 -16.09
CA TRP A 263 4.66 -10.93 -14.77
C TRP A 263 5.86 -9.99 -14.77
N GLY A 264 5.71 -8.81 -14.18
CA GLY A 264 6.77 -7.80 -14.13
C GLY A 264 6.59 -6.80 -12.98
N PRO A 265 7.33 -5.69 -12.99
CA PRO A 265 7.26 -4.66 -11.94
C PRO A 265 5.95 -3.89 -12.00
N ARG A 266 5.35 -3.57 -10.86
CA ARG A 266 4.11 -2.78 -10.75
C ARG A 266 4.30 -1.34 -11.20
N THR A 267 5.53 -0.85 -11.19
CA THR A 267 5.85 0.54 -11.51
C THR A 267 6.62 0.61 -12.82
N TYR A 268 6.12 1.43 -13.73
CA TYR A 268 6.76 1.75 -15.00
C TYR A 268 6.97 3.25 -15.12
N THR A 269 8.02 3.58 -15.85
CA THR A 269 8.44 4.94 -16.09
C THR A 269 8.42 5.21 -17.59
N VAL A 270 7.79 6.31 -17.99
CA VAL A 270 7.74 6.79 -19.37
C VAL A 270 8.33 8.19 -19.40
N ASP A 271 9.47 8.35 -20.08
CA ASP A 271 10.09 9.65 -20.26
C ASP A 271 9.43 10.37 -21.45
N LEU A 272 8.91 11.58 -21.20
CA LEU A 272 8.23 12.42 -22.17
C LEU A 272 9.08 13.65 -22.51
N VAL A 273 9.15 13.98 -23.80
CA VAL A 273 9.69 15.26 -24.28
C VAL A 273 8.56 15.98 -25.05
N PRO A 274 7.69 16.73 -24.34
CA PRO A 274 6.58 17.45 -24.96
C PRO A 274 7.08 18.71 -25.68
N GLU A 275 6.49 19.05 -26.83
CA GLU A 275 6.77 20.31 -27.56
C GLU A 275 6.05 21.55 -26.94
N GLY A 276 5.65 21.45 -25.66
CA GLY A 276 4.77 22.41 -25.00
C GLY A 276 3.28 22.17 -25.31
N GLY A 277 2.40 22.96 -24.71
CA GLY A 277 0.95 22.89 -24.96
C GLY A 277 0.25 21.74 -24.23
N TRP A 278 -0.92 21.35 -24.74
CA TRP A 278 -1.76 20.33 -24.14
C TRP A 278 -1.35 18.92 -24.58
N GLN A 279 -1.25 18.03 -23.61
CA GLN A 279 -0.85 16.65 -23.77
C GLN A 279 -2.00 15.77 -23.29
N ARG A 280 -2.54 14.92 -24.18
CA ARG A 280 -3.64 14.02 -23.89
C ARG A 280 -3.09 12.67 -23.46
N LEU A 281 -3.40 12.24 -22.23
CA LEU A 281 -3.08 10.91 -21.74
C LEU A 281 -4.32 10.04 -21.72
N LEU A 282 -4.29 8.91 -22.41
CA LEU A 282 -5.30 7.86 -22.32
C LEU A 282 -4.64 6.63 -21.69
N LEU A 283 -5.30 6.03 -20.70
CA LEU A 283 -4.80 4.87 -19.97
C LEU A 283 -5.91 3.82 -19.90
N LYS A 284 -5.65 2.63 -20.45
CA LYS A 284 -6.49 1.44 -20.27
C LYS A 284 -6.01 0.68 -19.05
N VAL A 285 -6.92 0.27 -18.18
CA VAL A 285 -6.66 -0.56 -16.99
C VAL A 285 -7.56 -1.80 -17.04
N SER A 286 -6.95 -2.98 -16.94
CA SER A 286 -7.64 -4.27 -17.05
C SER A 286 -7.15 -5.22 -15.93
N PRO A 287 -7.98 -5.55 -14.92
CA PRO A 287 -9.39 -5.19 -14.75
C PRO A 287 -9.64 -3.75 -14.24
N ALA A 288 -10.86 -3.25 -14.44
CA ALA A 288 -11.33 -1.94 -14.01
C ALA A 288 -11.33 -1.74 -12.48
N ASN A 289 -11.37 -2.81 -11.69
CA ASN A 289 -11.29 -2.75 -10.22
C ASN A 289 -9.84 -2.67 -9.69
N ALA A 290 -8.84 -2.66 -10.58
CA ALA A 290 -7.46 -2.46 -10.18
C ALA A 290 -7.17 -1.00 -9.87
N ALA A 291 -6.48 -0.77 -8.76
CA ALA A 291 -5.99 0.57 -8.42
C ALA A 291 -4.83 0.98 -9.33
N VAL A 292 -4.81 2.26 -9.71
CA VAL A 292 -3.71 2.86 -10.46
C VAL A 292 -3.31 4.21 -9.87
N THR A 293 -2.00 4.45 -9.84
CA THR A 293 -1.41 5.74 -9.46
C THR A 293 -0.57 6.25 -10.63
N VAL A 294 -0.80 7.49 -11.04
CA VAL A 294 0.02 8.17 -12.05
C VAL A 294 0.62 9.43 -11.41
N THR A 295 1.94 9.48 -11.38
CA THR A 295 2.71 10.63 -10.88
C THR A 295 3.57 11.20 -11.98
N ILE A 296 3.83 12.50 -11.93
CA ILE A 296 4.63 13.21 -12.92
C ILE A 296 5.75 13.95 -12.20
N ALA A 297 6.98 13.52 -12.48
CA ALA A 297 8.17 14.18 -11.97
C ALA A 297 8.82 15.02 -13.08
N GLY A 298 9.14 16.27 -12.74
CA GLY A 298 9.89 17.17 -13.62
C GLY A 298 11.38 16.94 -13.45
N VAL A 299 12.14 17.16 -14.53
CA VAL A 299 13.57 16.88 -14.53
C VAL A 299 14.39 17.88 -13.65
N GLN A 300 13.78 18.95 -13.15
CA GLN A 300 14.44 19.93 -12.26
C GLN A 300 13.48 20.47 -11.17
N GLY A 301 12.67 19.60 -10.57
CA GLY A 301 11.65 19.99 -9.57
C GLY A 301 10.23 19.83 -10.11
N SER A 302 9.24 19.82 -9.19
CA SER A 302 7.85 19.50 -9.52
C SER A 302 7.31 20.40 -10.63
N PRO A 303 6.82 19.85 -11.76
CA PRO A 303 6.16 20.66 -12.77
C PRO A 303 4.90 21.24 -12.12
N ARG A 304 4.71 22.56 -12.22
CA ARG A 304 3.38 23.15 -11.99
C ARG A 304 2.49 22.69 -13.13
N LEU A 305 1.84 21.55 -12.93
CA LEU A 305 0.88 21.00 -13.88
C LEU A 305 -0.41 21.80 -13.75
N GLU A 306 -0.75 22.52 -14.81
CA GLU A 306 -2.14 22.94 -15.00
C GLU A 306 -2.90 21.73 -15.52
N ILE A 307 -3.60 21.05 -14.62
CA ILE A 307 -4.62 20.06 -14.95
C ILE A 307 -5.94 20.84 -15.02
N THR A 308 -6.61 20.87 -16.18
CA THR A 308 -7.94 21.51 -16.26
C THR A 308 -8.98 20.52 -16.74
N GLU A 309 -10.19 20.64 -16.21
CA GLU A 309 -11.37 19.83 -16.54
C GLU A 309 -12.19 20.43 -17.69
N ARG A 310 -11.74 21.53 -18.30
CA ARG A 310 -12.62 22.34 -19.16
C ARG A 310 -12.99 21.62 -20.47
N PRO A 311 -14.26 21.69 -20.91
CA PRO A 311 -14.73 21.23 -22.22
C PRO A 311 -13.96 21.81 -23.41
N ALA A 312 -13.30 22.96 -23.25
CA ALA A 312 -12.42 23.56 -24.26
C ALA A 312 -11.23 22.65 -24.68
N LEU A 313 -10.98 21.56 -23.95
CA LEU A 313 -9.98 20.54 -24.28
C LEU A 313 -10.47 19.47 -25.25
N ALA A 314 -11.79 19.33 -25.45
CA ALA A 314 -12.35 18.45 -26.47
C ALA A 314 -11.89 18.81 -27.89
N THR A 315 -11.51 20.07 -28.10
CA THR A 315 -11.17 20.66 -29.41
C THR A 315 -9.70 21.04 -29.56
N ALA A 316 -8.90 21.02 -28.49
CA ALA A 316 -7.48 21.32 -28.60
C ALA A 316 -6.77 20.12 -29.25
N PRO A 317 -6.15 20.27 -30.43
CA PRO A 317 -5.38 19.19 -31.03
C PRO A 317 -4.29 18.77 -30.06
N GLY A 318 -4.07 17.45 -29.92
CA GLY A 318 -2.99 16.94 -29.09
C GLY A 318 -1.67 17.54 -29.56
N GLY A 319 -0.88 18.09 -28.63
CA GLY A 319 0.46 18.54 -28.96
C GLY A 319 1.30 17.38 -29.50
N ARG A 320 2.42 17.68 -30.14
CA ARG A 320 3.41 16.64 -30.45
C ARG A 320 4.24 16.38 -29.20
N ALA A 321 4.42 15.11 -28.88
CA ALA A 321 5.33 14.68 -27.82
C ALA A 321 6.20 13.56 -28.35
N ARG A 322 7.51 13.71 -28.17
CA ARG A 322 8.43 12.61 -28.41
C ARG A 322 8.40 11.69 -27.18
N LEU A 323 8.00 10.45 -27.41
CA LEU A 323 7.99 9.41 -26.40
C LEU A 323 9.32 8.66 -26.46
N LEU A 324 9.96 8.51 -25.30
CA LEU A 324 11.01 7.52 -25.15
C LEU A 324 10.38 6.18 -24.74
N PRO A 325 11.03 5.04 -25.05
CA PRO A 325 10.53 3.73 -24.64
C PRO A 325 10.26 3.70 -23.14
N ALA A 326 9.09 3.18 -22.77
CA ALA A 326 8.82 2.93 -21.37
C ALA A 326 9.80 1.92 -20.81
N ARG A 327 10.23 2.13 -19.57
CA ARG A 327 11.11 1.22 -18.85
C ARG A 327 10.50 0.81 -17.52
N ALA A 328 10.78 -0.43 -17.16
CA ALA A 328 10.55 -0.91 -15.80
C ALA A 328 11.29 -0.02 -14.81
N ALA A 329 10.62 0.40 -13.72
CA ALA A 329 11.30 1.10 -12.62
C ALA A 329 12.01 0.09 -11.70
N LEU A 330 12.88 -0.73 -12.30
CA LEU A 330 13.67 -1.75 -11.62
C LEU A 330 15.14 -1.33 -11.61
N PRO A 331 15.86 -1.57 -10.49
CA PRO A 331 17.31 -1.48 -10.51
C PRO A 331 17.88 -2.52 -11.48
N GLU A 332 19.02 -2.19 -12.09
CA GLU A 332 19.74 -3.11 -12.97
C GLU A 332 20.13 -4.38 -12.22
N ARG A 333 20.09 -5.51 -12.93
CA ARG A 333 20.59 -6.77 -12.39
C ARG A 333 22.10 -6.61 -12.20
N PRO A 334 22.64 -6.92 -11.02
CA PRO A 334 24.08 -6.76 -10.79
C PRO A 334 24.85 -7.74 -11.67
N ASP A 335 25.80 -7.21 -12.43
CA ASP A 335 26.74 -7.98 -13.25
C ASP A 335 27.80 -8.60 -12.35
N GLY A 336 27.47 -9.71 -11.67
CA GLY A 336 28.47 -10.35 -10.82
C GLY A 336 27.99 -11.47 -9.94
N ASN A 337 28.97 -12.06 -9.26
CA ASN A 337 28.80 -13.16 -8.32
C ASN A 337 28.60 -12.68 -6.86
N ASP A 338 28.38 -11.38 -6.64
CA ASP A 338 28.21 -10.82 -5.29
C ASP A 338 26.82 -11.14 -4.71
N ALA A 339 26.79 -12.02 -3.71
CA ALA A 339 25.57 -12.45 -3.03
C ALA A 339 24.83 -11.30 -2.34
N ASP A 340 25.52 -10.26 -1.88
CA ASP A 340 24.88 -9.11 -1.21
C ASP A 340 24.19 -8.21 -2.23
N ALA A 341 24.82 -7.97 -3.38
CA ALA A 341 24.21 -7.21 -4.46
C ALA A 341 22.96 -7.91 -4.99
N LEU A 342 23.02 -9.23 -5.20
CA LEU A 342 21.89 -10.06 -5.61
C LEU A 342 20.76 -10.03 -4.57
N PHE A 343 21.10 -10.16 -3.28
CA PHE A 343 20.13 -10.09 -2.20
C PHE A 343 19.40 -8.74 -2.18
N ALA A 344 20.16 -7.64 -2.19
CA ALA A 344 19.61 -6.30 -2.23
C ALA A 344 18.71 -6.08 -3.47
N THR A 345 19.15 -6.51 -4.66
CA THR A 345 18.36 -6.35 -5.89
C THR A 345 17.10 -7.19 -5.84
N GLY A 346 17.19 -8.42 -5.33
CA GLY A 346 16.06 -9.32 -5.13
C GLY A 346 14.98 -8.71 -4.23
N VAL A 347 15.36 -8.05 -3.13
CA VAL A 347 14.40 -7.36 -2.26
C VAL A 347 13.77 -6.14 -2.93
N GLU A 348 14.54 -5.34 -3.68
CA GLU A 348 14.00 -4.21 -4.46
C GLU A 348 13.00 -4.69 -5.52
N TRP A 349 13.33 -5.76 -6.25
CA TRP A 349 12.46 -6.36 -7.26
C TRP A 349 11.19 -6.95 -6.65
N PHE A 350 11.31 -7.59 -5.49
CA PHE A 350 10.17 -8.09 -4.73
C PHE A 350 9.22 -6.93 -4.35
N ALA A 351 9.75 -5.83 -3.83
CA ALA A 351 8.96 -4.67 -3.45
C ALA A 351 8.35 -3.96 -4.66
N ALA A 352 9.07 -3.92 -5.79
CA ALA A 352 8.55 -3.44 -7.06
C ALA A 352 7.50 -4.38 -7.66
N GLY A 353 7.30 -5.59 -7.13
CA GLY A 353 6.31 -6.56 -7.59
C GLY A 353 6.76 -7.42 -8.77
N ALA A 354 8.03 -7.36 -9.17
CA ALA A 354 8.67 -8.29 -10.10
C ALA A 354 9.02 -9.60 -9.38
N ILE A 355 7.98 -10.26 -8.82
CA ILE A 355 8.14 -11.39 -7.90
C ILE A 355 8.91 -12.58 -8.51
N PRO A 356 8.64 -13.02 -9.76
CA PRO A 356 9.38 -14.15 -10.35
C PRO A 356 10.88 -13.88 -10.46
N ASP A 357 11.23 -12.69 -10.94
CA ASP A 357 12.62 -12.29 -11.11
C ASP A 357 13.32 -12.10 -9.76
N ALA A 358 12.59 -11.58 -8.77
CA ALA A 358 13.06 -11.50 -7.39
C ALA A 358 13.36 -12.87 -6.79
N VAL A 359 12.50 -13.88 -7.03
CA VAL A 359 12.78 -15.27 -6.61
C VAL A 359 14.07 -15.78 -7.23
N GLY A 360 14.30 -15.52 -8.53
CA GLY A 360 15.55 -15.89 -9.19
C GLY A 360 16.78 -15.28 -8.51
N LEU A 361 16.78 -13.95 -8.27
CA LEU A 361 17.88 -13.27 -7.60
C LEU A 361 18.11 -13.70 -6.15
N LEU A 362 17.03 -13.98 -5.41
CA LEU A 362 17.12 -14.42 -4.02
C LEU A 362 17.60 -15.88 -3.92
N SER A 363 17.20 -16.75 -4.84
CA SER A 363 17.75 -18.11 -4.97
C SER A 363 19.24 -18.06 -5.30
N ASP A 364 19.61 -17.26 -6.30
CA ASP A 364 21.00 -17.00 -6.70
C ASP A 364 21.85 -16.50 -5.52
N ALA A 365 21.32 -15.58 -4.71
CA ALA A 365 21.99 -15.09 -3.50
C ALA A 365 22.12 -16.19 -2.42
N LEU A 366 21.09 -17.03 -2.27
CA LEU A 366 21.07 -18.11 -1.28
C LEU A 366 22.02 -19.25 -1.66
N GLU A 367 22.16 -19.59 -2.94
CA GLU A 367 23.14 -20.59 -3.40
C GLU A 367 24.57 -20.18 -3.06
N ARG A 368 24.87 -18.89 -3.13
CA ARG A 368 26.17 -18.32 -2.77
C ARG A 368 26.39 -18.23 -1.26
N ARG A 369 25.31 -18.12 -0.48
CA ARG A 369 25.32 -18.08 1.00
C ARG A 369 24.23 -18.97 1.59
N PRO A 370 24.39 -20.30 1.53
CA PRO A 370 23.31 -21.24 1.86
C PRO A 370 22.87 -21.20 3.33
N GLY A 371 23.74 -20.71 4.22
CA GLY A 371 23.47 -20.55 5.64
C GLY A 371 22.88 -19.20 6.05
N ASP A 372 22.62 -18.26 5.12
CA ASP A 372 22.08 -16.94 5.47
C ASP A 372 20.56 -17.01 5.71
N PRO A 373 20.09 -16.80 6.96
CA PRO A 373 18.67 -16.90 7.26
C PRO A 373 17.86 -15.71 6.70
N TRP A 374 18.48 -14.54 6.45
CA TRP A 374 17.76 -13.38 5.93
C TRP A 374 17.45 -13.52 4.45
N ILE A 375 18.40 -14.00 3.64
CA ILE A 375 18.14 -14.29 2.22
C ILE A 375 17.03 -15.34 2.12
N ARG A 376 17.13 -16.41 2.90
CA ARG A 376 16.13 -17.48 2.93
C ARG A 376 14.75 -16.98 3.38
N LEU A 377 14.69 -16.08 4.35
CA LEU A 377 13.45 -15.43 4.79
C LEU A 377 12.79 -14.64 3.65
N TRP A 378 13.57 -13.81 2.95
CA TRP A 378 13.05 -13.04 1.82
C TRP A 378 12.63 -13.92 0.64
N LEU A 379 13.38 -14.99 0.36
CA LEU A 379 12.99 -15.98 -0.65
C LEU A 379 11.66 -16.66 -0.31
N ALA A 380 11.47 -17.08 0.94
CA ALA A 380 10.21 -17.68 1.39
C ALA A 380 9.03 -16.70 1.26
N ARG A 381 9.24 -15.41 1.57
CA ARG A 381 8.25 -14.34 1.36
C ARG A 381 7.94 -14.13 -0.13
N ALA A 382 8.95 -14.17 -0.99
CA ALA A 382 8.81 -14.04 -2.44
C ALA A 382 8.00 -15.21 -3.03
N LEU A 383 8.39 -16.45 -2.74
CA LEU A 383 7.70 -17.67 -3.16
C LEU A 383 6.23 -17.69 -2.74
N SER A 384 5.94 -17.25 -1.51
CA SER A 384 4.56 -17.16 -0.99
C SER A 384 3.67 -16.22 -1.81
N ARG A 385 4.25 -15.28 -2.56
CA ARG A 385 3.55 -14.28 -3.39
C ARG A 385 3.70 -14.53 -4.89
N THR A 386 4.37 -15.60 -5.31
CA THR A 386 4.70 -15.86 -6.72
C THR A 386 3.45 -16.25 -7.54
N PRO A 387 2.93 -15.34 -8.36
CA PRO A 387 1.57 -15.49 -8.88
C PRO A 387 1.44 -16.57 -9.96
N HIS A 388 2.52 -16.87 -10.69
CA HIS A 388 2.54 -17.90 -11.74
C HIS A 388 2.60 -19.34 -11.20
N LEU A 389 3.02 -19.53 -9.95
CA LEU A 389 2.96 -20.85 -9.31
C LEU A 389 1.52 -21.12 -8.86
N GLY A 390 1.02 -22.35 -9.01
CA GLY A 390 -0.26 -22.74 -8.42
C GLY A 390 -0.25 -22.54 -6.89
N ALA A 391 -1.41 -22.26 -6.27
CA ALA A 391 -1.49 -21.94 -4.84
C ALA A 391 -0.86 -23.02 -3.95
N GLN A 392 -1.04 -24.29 -4.29
CA GLN A 392 -0.41 -25.42 -3.60
C GLN A 392 1.12 -25.41 -3.76
N ARG A 393 1.63 -25.22 -4.99
CA ARG A 393 3.07 -25.20 -5.26
C ARG A 393 3.76 -24.02 -4.56
N ARG A 394 3.16 -22.82 -4.60
CA ARG A 394 3.63 -21.66 -3.82
C ARG A 394 3.80 -22.02 -2.34
N ARG A 395 2.76 -22.60 -1.75
CA ARG A 395 2.73 -22.99 -0.34
C ARG A 395 3.82 -24.02 -0.07
N SER A 396 3.89 -25.10 -0.84
CA SER A 396 4.88 -26.16 -0.64
C SER A 396 6.33 -25.69 -0.79
N GLU A 397 6.65 -24.85 -1.78
CA GLU A 397 8.02 -24.34 -1.97
C GLU A 397 8.41 -23.35 -0.87
N ALA A 398 7.54 -22.39 -0.54
CA ALA A 398 7.79 -21.46 0.56
C ALA A 398 7.95 -22.19 1.90
N GLU A 399 7.10 -23.19 2.16
CA GLU A 399 7.09 -23.97 3.41
C GLU A 399 8.42 -24.71 3.64
N ARG A 400 9.06 -25.24 2.60
CA ARG A 400 10.41 -25.86 2.74
C ARG A 400 11.45 -24.87 3.27
N HIS A 401 11.42 -23.63 2.78
CA HIS A 401 12.32 -22.59 3.26
C HIS A 401 11.99 -22.17 4.69
N TRP A 402 10.69 -22.09 5.05
CA TRP A 402 10.25 -21.82 6.42
C TRP A 402 10.65 -22.91 7.42
N GLN A 403 10.50 -24.18 7.06
CA GLN A 403 10.95 -25.31 7.89
C GLN A 403 12.47 -25.28 8.10
N THR A 404 13.23 -24.96 7.05
CA THR A 404 14.68 -24.80 7.18
C THR A 404 15.03 -23.63 8.11
N LEU A 405 14.32 -22.50 8.01
CA LEU A 405 14.50 -21.37 8.92
C LEU A 405 14.16 -21.70 10.36
N GLN A 406 13.10 -22.49 10.59
CA GLN A 406 12.72 -22.94 11.92
C GLN A 406 13.81 -23.81 12.55
N GLN A 407 14.54 -24.59 11.76
CA GLN A 407 15.66 -25.40 12.24
C GLN A 407 16.93 -24.57 12.46
N GLN A 408 17.25 -23.66 11.54
CA GLN A 408 18.52 -22.91 11.55
C GLN A 408 18.48 -21.68 12.48
N ALA A 409 17.33 -21.03 12.58
CA ALA A 409 17.17 -19.76 13.27
C ALA A 409 15.78 -19.65 13.95
N PRO A 410 15.42 -20.58 14.86
CA PRO A 410 14.11 -20.63 15.52
C PRO A 410 13.75 -19.37 16.31
N ASP A 411 14.76 -18.64 16.78
CA ASP A 411 14.58 -17.46 17.62
C ASP A 411 14.29 -16.18 16.83
N LEU A 412 14.46 -16.18 15.50
CA LEU A 412 14.15 -15.03 14.68
C LEU A 412 12.67 -14.70 14.77
N TYR A 413 12.35 -13.48 15.20
CA TYR A 413 10.97 -13.01 15.36
C TYR A 413 10.09 -13.27 14.12
N PRO A 414 10.51 -13.00 12.86
CA PRO A 414 9.71 -13.31 11.68
C PRO A 414 9.38 -14.81 11.54
N VAL A 415 10.30 -15.70 11.92
CA VAL A 415 10.11 -17.15 11.88
C VAL A 415 9.10 -17.57 12.94
N ARG A 416 9.27 -17.11 14.19
CA ARG A 416 8.32 -17.39 15.29
C ARG A 416 6.90 -16.92 14.96
N LEU A 417 6.76 -15.72 14.37
CA LEU A 417 5.46 -15.20 13.93
C LEU A 417 4.88 -16.06 12.81
N HIS A 418 5.69 -16.42 11.81
CA HIS A 418 5.24 -17.26 10.71
C HIS A 418 4.76 -18.64 11.18
N THR A 419 5.52 -19.32 12.05
CA THR A 419 5.12 -20.62 12.62
C THR A 419 3.77 -20.53 13.34
N ALA A 420 3.54 -19.46 14.09
CA ALA A 420 2.26 -19.26 14.78
C ALA A 420 1.09 -19.03 13.80
N LEU A 421 1.33 -18.35 12.67
CA LEU A 421 0.34 -18.15 11.62
C LEU A 421 0.09 -19.41 10.77
N ALA A 422 1.12 -20.23 10.53
CA ALA A 422 0.98 -21.50 9.84
C ALA A 422 0.02 -22.45 10.60
N LEU A 423 0.10 -22.50 11.94
CA LEU A 423 -0.85 -23.24 12.77
C LEU A 423 -2.30 -22.80 12.56
N LYS A 424 -2.54 -21.50 12.37
CA LYS A 424 -3.88 -20.96 12.06
C LYS A 424 -4.37 -21.46 10.70
N ASP A 425 -3.50 -21.41 9.67
CA ASP A 425 -3.83 -21.86 8.32
C ASP A 425 -4.02 -23.39 8.22
N GLU A 426 -3.40 -24.16 9.12
CA GLU A 426 -3.61 -25.60 9.30
C GLU A 426 -4.91 -25.96 10.04
N GLY A 427 -5.70 -24.97 10.48
CA GLY A 427 -6.92 -25.21 11.24
C GLY A 427 -6.67 -25.63 12.69
N LYS A 428 -5.53 -25.23 13.27
CA LYS A 428 -5.16 -25.45 14.69
C LYS A 428 -5.23 -24.12 15.48
N PRO A 429 -6.43 -23.53 15.64
CA PRO A 429 -6.57 -22.18 16.16
C PRO A 429 -6.15 -22.05 17.63
N VAL A 430 -6.25 -23.11 18.44
CA VAL A 430 -5.90 -23.06 19.86
C VAL A 430 -4.38 -22.99 20.03
N GLU A 431 -3.65 -23.82 19.31
CA GLU A 431 -2.19 -23.85 19.26
C GLU A 431 -1.64 -22.54 18.68
N ALA A 432 -2.24 -22.06 17.59
CA ALA A 432 -1.90 -20.76 16.99
C ALA A 432 -2.07 -19.63 18.00
N PHE A 433 -3.22 -19.56 18.70
CA PHE A 433 -3.47 -18.54 19.72
C PHE A 433 -2.45 -18.61 20.86
N ARG A 434 -2.14 -19.81 21.38
CA ARG A 434 -1.13 -20.00 22.44
C ARG A 434 0.25 -19.53 21.97
N ALA A 435 0.65 -19.89 20.76
CA ALA A 435 1.92 -19.46 20.17
C ALA A 435 2.00 -17.94 20.00
N LEU A 436 0.94 -17.31 19.49
CA LEU A 436 0.86 -15.85 19.34
C LEU A 436 0.88 -15.13 20.70
N ALA A 437 0.15 -15.64 21.69
CA ALA A 437 0.12 -15.07 23.04
C ALA A 437 1.45 -15.22 23.80
N ALA A 438 2.18 -16.32 23.57
CA ALA A 438 3.54 -16.50 24.07
C ALA A 438 4.51 -15.54 23.37
N LEU A 439 4.48 -15.47 22.04
CA LEU A 439 5.33 -14.56 21.26
C LEU A 439 5.08 -13.09 21.64
N ALA A 440 3.83 -12.69 21.82
CA ALA A 440 3.48 -11.36 22.31
C ALA A 440 4.12 -11.06 23.67
N ARG A 441 4.21 -12.05 24.57
CA ARG A 441 4.83 -11.88 25.89
C ARG A 441 6.35 -11.71 25.79
N ASP A 442 6.97 -12.54 24.98
CA ASP A 442 8.43 -12.59 24.84
C ASP A 442 8.97 -11.39 24.04
N VAL A 443 8.17 -10.86 23.12
CA VAL A 443 8.53 -9.73 22.26
C VAL A 443 7.51 -8.60 22.48
N PRO A 444 7.65 -7.82 23.56
CA PRO A 444 6.63 -6.85 23.95
C PRO A 444 6.39 -5.74 22.92
N ASP A 445 7.42 -5.33 22.19
CA ASP A 445 7.37 -4.26 21.18
C ASP A 445 6.66 -4.69 19.88
N ALA A 446 6.58 -6.00 19.62
CA ALA A 446 5.91 -6.54 18.45
C ALA A 446 4.40 -6.59 18.67
N ILE A 447 3.67 -5.77 17.92
CA ILE A 447 2.21 -5.68 17.99
C ILE A 447 1.50 -6.72 17.12
N ALA A 448 2.14 -7.19 16.04
CA ALA A 448 1.54 -8.15 15.13
C ALA A 448 1.04 -9.44 15.83
N PRO A 449 1.78 -10.06 16.77
CA PRO A 449 1.28 -11.23 17.50
C PRO A 449 -0.02 -10.95 18.28
N LEU A 450 -0.14 -9.77 18.92
CA LEU A 450 -1.36 -9.38 19.63
C LEU A 450 -2.52 -9.15 18.66
N ARG A 451 -2.28 -8.43 17.55
CA ARG A 451 -3.30 -8.20 16.52
C ARG A 451 -3.86 -9.52 15.98
N GLU A 452 -2.98 -10.44 15.62
CA GLU A 452 -3.37 -11.74 15.07
C GLU A 452 -4.07 -12.62 16.11
N ALA A 453 -3.62 -12.61 17.37
CA ALA A 453 -4.28 -13.34 18.46
C ALA A 453 -5.71 -12.80 18.72
N VAL A 454 -5.90 -11.48 18.72
CA VAL A 454 -7.23 -10.86 18.84
C VAL A 454 -8.10 -11.24 17.65
N SER A 455 -7.59 -11.11 16.41
CA SER A 455 -8.36 -11.46 15.22
C SER A 455 -8.80 -12.94 15.24
N LEU A 456 -7.92 -13.84 15.67
CA LEU A 456 -8.21 -15.26 15.78
C LEU A 456 -9.25 -15.55 16.88
N ALA A 457 -9.07 -14.96 18.07
CA ALA A 457 -10.01 -15.12 19.17
C ALA A 457 -11.41 -14.59 18.81
N VAL A 458 -11.50 -13.46 18.11
CA VAL A 458 -12.77 -12.91 17.60
C VAL A 458 -13.43 -13.85 16.60
N ALA A 459 -12.67 -14.40 15.64
CA ALA A 459 -13.19 -15.33 14.65
C ALA A 459 -13.80 -16.60 15.28
N HIS A 460 -13.24 -17.06 16.40
CA HIS A 460 -13.72 -18.22 17.15
C HIS A 460 -14.60 -17.88 18.37
N ARG A 461 -14.99 -16.60 18.53
CA ARG A 461 -15.83 -16.12 19.66
C ARG A 461 -15.23 -16.38 21.06
N TRP A 462 -13.91 -16.42 21.17
CA TRP A 462 -13.17 -16.52 22.43
C TRP A 462 -13.07 -15.13 23.08
N TRP A 463 -14.21 -14.62 23.58
CA TRP A 463 -14.33 -13.22 23.97
C TRP A 463 -13.43 -12.81 25.13
N ARG A 464 -13.20 -13.72 26.10
CA ARG A 464 -12.32 -13.44 27.24
C ARG A 464 -10.88 -13.29 26.77
N GLU A 465 -10.42 -14.22 25.94
CA GLU A 465 -9.10 -14.25 25.33
C GLU A 465 -8.87 -13.01 24.44
N ALA A 466 -9.86 -12.64 23.63
CA ALA A 466 -9.82 -11.44 22.82
C ALA A 466 -9.68 -10.18 23.69
N GLN A 467 -10.45 -10.07 24.78
CA GLN A 467 -10.35 -8.95 25.72
C GLN A 467 -9.01 -8.89 26.44
N ASP A 468 -8.48 -10.03 26.88
CA ASP A 468 -7.17 -10.11 27.55
C ASP A 468 -6.04 -9.66 26.60
N MET A 469 -6.06 -10.11 25.35
CA MET A 469 -5.06 -9.69 24.35
C MET A 469 -5.22 -8.22 23.96
N LEU A 470 -6.46 -7.73 23.82
CA LEU A 470 -6.74 -6.30 23.58
C LEU A 470 -6.28 -5.42 24.73
N ALA A 471 -6.49 -5.84 25.98
CA ALA A 471 -6.01 -5.11 27.15
C ALA A 471 -4.49 -4.98 27.14
N ARG A 472 -3.77 -6.06 26.82
CA ARG A 472 -2.30 -6.02 26.64
C ARG A 472 -1.87 -5.12 25.49
N TRP A 473 -2.56 -5.18 24.36
CA TRP A 473 -2.28 -4.31 23.22
C TRP A 473 -2.46 -2.85 23.58
N ARG A 474 -3.58 -2.48 24.20
CA ARG A 474 -3.86 -1.11 24.64
C ARG A 474 -2.92 -0.64 25.74
N ALA A 475 -2.49 -1.52 26.65
CA ALA A 475 -1.50 -1.17 27.67
C ALA A 475 -0.15 -0.80 27.04
N ARG A 476 0.28 -1.52 26.00
CA ARG A 476 1.54 -1.25 25.28
C ARG A 476 1.45 -0.07 24.34
N ARG A 477 0.28 0.13 23.73
CA ARG A 477 0.01 1.15 22.71
C ARG A 477 -1.33 1.84 23.00
N PRO A 478 -1.41 2.69 24.04
CA PRO A 478 -2.69 3.30 24.46
C PRO A 478 -3.31 4.19 23.38
N ALA A 479 -2.48 4.79 22.53
CA ALA A 479 -2.89 5.62 21.39
C ALA A 479 -2.99 4.85 20.06
N SER A 480 -3.04 3.51 20.07
CA SER A 480 -3.20 2.73 18.83
C SER A 480 -4.66 2.75 18.37
N ALA A 481 -4.93 3.47 17.29
CA ALA A 481 -6.25 3.47 16.65
C ALA A 481 -6.67 2.05 16.25
N ALA A 482 -5.77 1.24 15.71
CA ALA A 482 -6.04 -0.16 15.35
C ALA A 482 -6.50 -1.01 16.56
N ALA A 483 -5.86 -0.85 17.74
CA ALA A 483 -6.27 -1.55 18.95
C ALA A 483 -7.68 -1.12 19.42
N LEU A 484 -7.97 0.17 19.33
CA LEU A 484 -9.25 0.75 19.70
C LEU A 484 -10.38 0.32 18.74
N VAL A 485 -10.11 0.27 17.43
CA VAL A 485 -11.05 -0.26 16.41
C VAL A 485 -11.31 -1.75 16.65
N ALA A 486 -10.27 -2.54 16.94
CA ALA A 486 -10.43 -3.96 17.26
C ALA A 486 -11.27 -4.15 18.54
N ALA A 487 -11.04 -3.33 19.57
CA ALA A 487 -11.86 -3.34 20.78
C ALA A 487 -13.32 -2.93 20.52
N ALA A 488 -13.54 -1.93 19.66
CA ALA A 488 -14.88 -1.50 19.28
C ALA A 488 -15.64 -2.62 18.57
N ARG A 489 -14.99 -3.34 17.66
CA ARG A 489 -15.58 -4.50 16.97
C ARG A 489 -15.97 -5.61 17.95
N VAL A 490 -15.14 -5.87 18.96
CA VAL A 490 -15.48 -6.83 20.02
C VAL A 490 -16.69 -6.35 20.83
N ALA A 491 -16.76 -5.06 21.17
CA ALA A 491 -17.90 -4.48 21.89
C ALA A 491 -19.19 -4.56 21.06
N GLU A 492 -19.13 -4.22 19.77
CA GLU A 492 -20.27 -4.31 18.84
C GLU A 492 -20.79 -5.74 18.71
N GLN A 493 -19.91 -6.72 18.49
CA GLN A 493 -20.28 -8.14 18.40
C GLN A 493 -20.85 -8.71 19.70
N ARG A 494 -20.62 -8.04 20.84
CA ARG A 494 -21.19 -8.37 22.15
C ARG A 494 -22.49 -7.61 22.44
N GLY A 495 -22.99 -6.80 21.51
CA GLY A 495 -24.20 -6.01 21.71
C GLY A 495 -24.02 -4.75 22.54
N ASN A 496 -22.78 -4.22 22.63
CA ASN A 496 -22.47 -3.00 23.37
C ASN A 496 -22.12 -1.83 22.41
N PRO A 497 -23.09 -1.29 21.65
CA PRO A 497 -22.83 -0.25 20.64
C PRO A 497 -22.33 1.07 21.23
N HIS A 498 -22.73 1.41 22.46
CA HIS A 498 -22.26 2.63 23.14
C HIS A 498 -20.74 2.57 23.41
N ASP A 499 -20.25 1.45 23.94
CA ASP A 499 -18.82 1.23 24.17
C ASP A 499 -18.05 1.22 22.84
N ALA A 500 -18.60 0.57 21.81
CA ALA A 500 -18.03 0.56 20.47
C ALA A 500 -17.88 1.98 19.91
N MET A 501 -18.92 2.81 20.03
CA MET A 501 -18.91 4.21 19.59
C MET A 501 -17.87 5.05 20.35
N ALA A 502 -17.75 4.88 21.67
CA ALA A 502 -16.74 5.57 22.47
C ALA A 502 -15.31 5.18 22.06
N LEU A 503 -15.07 3.90 21.80
CA LEU A 503 -13.79 3.36 21.34
C LEU A 503 -13.43 3.87 19.93
N LEU A 504 -14.35 3.80 18.97
CA LEU A 504 -14.13 4.32 17.60
C LEU A 504 -13.88 5.83 17.60
N THR A 505 -14.54 6.58 18.48
CA THR A 505 -14.31 8.02 18.61
C THR A 505 -12.91 8.32 19.12
N THR A 506 -12.44 7.54 20.09
CA THR A 506 -11.07 7.66 20.59
C THR A 506 -10.08 7.25 19.49
N ALA A 507 -10.38 6.18 18.74
CA ALA A 507 -9.58 5.75 17.60
C ALA A 507 -9.47 6.85 16.54
N TRP A 508 -10.59 7.49 16.19
CA TRP A 508 -10.67 8.59 15.23
C TRP A 508 -9.84 9.81 15.66
N ARG A 509 -9.74 10.08 16.97
CA ARG A 509 -8.85 11.15 17.48
C ARG A 509 -7.37 10.83 17.29
N HIS A 510 -7.00 9.55 17.26
CA HIS A 510 -5.61 9.11 17.10
C HIS A 510 -5.20 8.87 15.64
N ASP A 511 -6.13 8.42 14.80
CA ASP A 511 -5.92 8.26 13.36
C ASP A 511 -7.15 8.76 12.60
N ARG A 512 -6.97 9.92 12.00
CA ARG A 512 -7.98 10.62 11.19
C ARG A 512 -7.94 10.26 9.70
N SER A 513 -7.07 9.33 9.30
CA SER A 513 -6.92 8.84 7.93
C SER A 513 -7.62 7.50 7.68
N ASP A 514 -8.11 6.85 8.72
CA ASP A 514 -8.82 5.58 8.58
C ASP A 514 -10.29 5.80 8.19
N ARG A 515 -10.54 5.72 6.88
CA ARG A 515 -11.87 5.83 6.27
C ARG A 515 -12.85 4.78 6.79
N ALA A 516 -12.40 3.56 7.05
CA ALA A 516 -13.26 2.48 7.52
C ALA A 516 -13.75 2.75 8.96
N ASN A 517 -12.84 3.22 9.83
CA ASN A 517 -13.18 3.66 11.18
C ASN A 517 -14.20 4.81 11.16
N ALA A 518 -13.97 5.83 10.31
CA ALA A 518 -14.88 6.97 10.18
C ALA A 518 -16.31 6.55 9.75
N LEU A 519 -16.41 5.64 8.77
CA LEU A 519 -17.69 5.08 8.32
C LEU A 519 -18.38 4.25 9.41
N ALA A 520 -17.63 3.40 10.13
CA ALA A 520 -18.18 2.63 11.23
C ALA A 520 -18.74 3.54 12.34
N LEU A 521 -18.00 4.60 12.70
CA LEU A 521 -18.43 5.57 13.71
C LEU A 521 -19.68 6.35 13.26
N LEU A 522 -19.75 6.78 12.00
CA LEU A 522 -20.94 7.42 11.43
C LEU A 522 -22.17 6.52 11.51
N ARG A 523 -22.03 5.24 11.13
CA ARG A 523 -23.12 4.27 11.17
C ARG A 523 -23.64 4.06 12.59
N LEU A 524 -22.76 3.92 13.58
CA LEU A 524 -23.16 3.78 14.99
C LEU A 524 -23.84 5.05 15.52
N ALA A 525 -23.33 6.24 15.18
CA ALA A 525 -23.95 7.50 15.61
C ALA A 525 -25.37 7.65 15.04
N LEU A 526 -25.57 7.35 13.75
CA LEU A 526 -26.89 7.35 13.11
C LEU A 526 -27.83 6.30 13.72
N ALA A 527 -27.34 5.08 13.97
CA ALA A 527 -28.14 4.02 14.59
C ALA A 527 -28.55 4.37 16.03
N ALA A 528 -27.74 5.15 16.75
CA ALA A 528 -28.05 5.66 18.09
C ALA A 528 -28.97 6.90 18.09
N GLY A 529 -29.33 7.44 16.91
CA GLY A 529 -30.09 8.68 16.79
C GLY A 529 -29.31 9.96 17.14
N ASP A 530 -27.99 9.88 17.30
CA ASP A 530 -27.11 11.02 17.59
C ASP A 530 -26.77 11.80 16.31
N THR A 531 -27.78 12.49 15.78
CA THR A 531 -27.70 13.22 14.50
C THR A 531 -26.70 14.38 14.55
N GLY A 532 -26.57 15.07 15.69
CA GLY A 532 -25.61 16.17 15.86
C GLY A 532 -24.15 15.72 15.75
N ARG A 533 -23.81 14.59 16.38
CA ARG A 533 -22.48 13.98 16.23
C ARG A 533 -22.25 13.46 14.82
N ALA A 534 -23.24 12.78 14.25
CA ALA A 534 -23.15 12.28 12.88
C ALA A 534 -22.90 13.41 11.88
N GLN A 535 -23.57 14.56 12.03
CA GLN A 535 -23.36 15.76 11.20
C GLN A 535 -21.93 16.30 11.32
N THR A 536 -21.43 16.47 12.56
CA THR A 536 -20.07 16.96 12.81
C THR A 536 -19.01 16.03 12.21
N LEU A 537 -19.20 14.72 12.40
CA LEU A 537 -18.28 13.72 11.87
C LEU A 537 -18.33 13.68 10.34
N LEU A 538 -19.51 13.73 9.76
CA LEU A 538 -19.69 13.71 8.30
C LEU A 538 -19.00 14.91 7.66
N ALA A 539 -19.17 16.12 8.20
CA ALA A 539 -18.48 17.31 7.73
C ALA A 539 -16.94 17.19 7.82
N SER A 540 -16.42 16.49 8.84
CA SER A 540 -14.99 16.18 8.92
C SER A 540 -14.55 15.18 7.84
N CYS A 541 -15.34 14.13 7.60
CA CYS A 541 -15.06 13.12 6.59
C CYS A 541 -15.09 13.70 5.18
N GLU A 542 -16.04 14.58 4.88
CA GLU A 542 -16.17 15.21 3.57
C GLU A 542 -15.01 16.17 3.26
N ARG A 543 -14.41 16.78 4.29
CA ARG A 543 -13.15 17.53 4.14
C ARG A 543 -11.95 16.62 3.88
N ALA A 544 -11.91 15.46 4.54
CA ALA A 544 -10.81 14.50 4.41
C ALA A 544 -10.84 13.73 3.08
N TRP A 545 -12.05 13.41 2.59
CA TRP A 545 -12.31 12.64 1.38
C TRP A 545 -13.41 13.31 0.53
N PRO A 546 -13.12 14.51 -0.02
CA PRO A 546 -14.08 15.22 -0.85
C PRO A 546 -14.49 14.35 -2.05
N GLY A 547 -15.79 14.13 -2.20
CA GLY A 547 -16.36 13.36 -3.31
C GLY A 547 -16.45 11.85 -3.09
N ALA A 548 -15.98 11.30 -1.96
CA ALA A 548 -16.19 9.89 -1.64
C ALA A 548 -17.69 9.55 -1.51
N LEU A 549 -18.14 8.57 -2.29
CA LEU A 549 -19.55 8.22 -2.44
C LEU A 549 -20.21 7.78 -1.13
N GLU A 550 -19.47 7.04 -0.29
CA GLU A 550 -19.95 6.47 0.97
C GLU A 550 -20.37 7.56 1.95
N PHE A 551 -19.69 8.72 1.94
CA PHE A 551 -20.07 9.85 2.79
C PHE A 551 -21.27 10.61 2.23
N ARG A 552 -21.44 10.68 0.90
CA ARG A 552 -22.69 11.19 0.30
C ARG A 552 -23.89 10.34 0.70
N TYR A 553 -23.73 9.02 0.68
CA TYR A 553 -24.76 8.10 1.19
C TYR A 553 -25.03 8.32 2.69
N GLN A 554 -23.99 8.55 3.51
CA GLN A 554 -24.22 8.89 4.93
C GLN A 554 -24.91 10.24 5.11
N ARG A 555 -24.69 11.22 4.21
CA ARG A 555 -25.41 12.51 4.21
C ARG A 555 -26.90 12.31 3.99
N ALA A 556 -27.26 11.50 3.01
CA ALA A 556 -28.65 11.19 2.71
C ALA A 556 -29.33 10.51 3.92
N ARG A 557 -28.66 9.52 4.53
CA ARG A 557 -29.14 8.85 5.75
C ARG A 557 -29.27 9.80 6.95
N LEU A 558 -28.33 10.74 7.11
CA LEU A 558 -28.38 11.75 8.16
C LEU A 558 -29.58 12.68 7.97
N ALA A 559 -29.78 13.20 6.76
CA ALA A 559 -30.90 14.07 6.44
C ALA A 559 -32.25 13.36 6.69
N LEU A 560 -32.35 12.09 6.26
CA LEU A 560 -33.52 11.25 6.56
C LEU A 560 -33.74 11.09 8.08
N ALA A 561 -32.69 10.83 8.85
CA ALA A 561 -32.77 10.72 10.31
C ALA A 561 -33.16 12.05 11.00
N GLN A 562 -32.93 13.18 10.34
CA GLN A 562 -33.34 14.52 10.80
C GLN A 562 -34.75 14.92 10.34
N GLY A 563 -35.41 14.10 9.50
CA GLY A 563 -36.70 14.41 8.89
C GLY A 563 -36.63 15.35 7.68
N ASP A 564 -35.42 15.64 7.18
CA ASP A 564 -35.20 16.45 5.97
C ASP A 564 -35.19 15.55 4.72
N LEU A 565 -36.40 15.28 4.22
CA LEU A 565 -36.60 14.41 3.06
C LEU A 565 -36.03 15.01 1.76
N GLU A 566 -36.07 16.33 1.61
CA GLU A 566 -35.58 17.01 0.41
C GLU A 566 -34.07 16.85 0.29
N THR A 567 -33.32 17.21 1.34
CA THR A 567 -31.86 17.03 1.36
C THR A 567 -31.48 15.55 1.22
N SER A 568 -32.26 14.64 1.81
CA SER A 568 -32.05 13.20 1.66
C SER A 568 -32.17 12.76 0.20
N CYS A 569 -33.26 13.12 -0.48
CA CYS A 569 -33.49 12.79 -1.89
C CYS A 569 -32.38 13.34 -2.78
N THR A 570 -32.04 14.63 -2.65
CA THR A 570 -30.95 15.25 -3.43
C THR A 570 -29.61 14.55 -3.19
N ALA A 571 -29.29 14.19 -1.94
CA ALA A 571 -28.04 13.49 -1.63
C ALA A 571 -28.01 12.06 -2.20
N TRP A 572 -29.14 11.36 -2.23
CA TRP A 572 -29.26 10.05 -2.89
C TRP A 572 -29.13 10.15 -4.40
N GLU A 573 -29.78 11.14 -5.04
CA GLU A 573 -29.67 11.40 -6.47
C GLU A 573 -28.22 11.72 -6.86
N GLU A 574 -27.57 12.63 -6.14
CA GLU A 574 -26.16 12.95 -6.34
C GLU A 574 -25.24 11.72 -6.20
N ALA A 575 -25.54 10.85 -5.23
CA ALA A 575 -24.77 9.65 -5.00
C ALA A 575 -25.03 8.59 -6.08
N ALA A 576 -26.28 8.46 -6.56
CA ALA A 576 -26.66 7.56 -7.63
C ALA A 576 -26.07 7.99 -8.99
N GLU A 577 -26.14 9.28 -9.31
CA GLU A 577 -25.56 9.86 -10.53
C GLU A 577 -24.05 9.61 -10.61
N ARG A 578 -23.34 9.78 -9.49
CA ARG A 578 -21.88 9.58 -9.43
C ARG A 578 -21.46 8.13 -9.24
N GLY A 579 -22.22 7.37 -8.46
CA GLY A 579 -21.99 5.95 -8.19
C GLY A 579 -22.39 5.04 -9.34
N GLY A 580 -23.12 5.57 -10.32
CA GLY A 580 -23.41 4.88 -11.56
C GLY A 580 -24.58 3.90 -11.52
N GLY A 581 -25.38 3.89 -10.44
CA GLY A 581 -26.49 2.94 -10.24
C GLY A 581 -26.40 2.09 -8.96
N MET A 582 -25.33 2.21 -8.17
CA MET A 582 -24.97 1.31 -7.07
C MET A 582 -25.78 1.56 -5.79
N VAL A 583 -27.10 1.76 -5.93
CA VAL A 583 -28.00 2.13 -4.84
C VAL A 583 -28.65 0.88 -4.22
N GLU A 584 -28.71 -0.25 -4.93
CA GLU A 584 -29.45 -1.45 -4.50
C GLU A 584 -29.03 -2.04 -3.14
N PRO A 585 -27.72 -2.23 -2.80
CA PRO A 585 -27.35 -2.78 -1.50
C PRO A 585 -27.52 -1.82 -0.32
N TRP A 586 -27.77 -0.53 -0.58
CA TRP A 586 -27.83 0.52 0.44
C TRP A 586 -29.25 1.05 0.68
N LEU A 587 -30.18 0.75 -0.24
CA LEU A 587 -31.61 1.02 -0.10
C LEU A 587 -32.35 -0.08 0.66
N GLN A 588 -31.80 -1.30 0.71
CA GLN A 588 -32.24 -2.38 1.61
C GLN A 588 -31.74 -2.13 3.03
#